data_AF-A0A2M6WPM7-F1
#
_entry.id   AF-A0A2M6WPM7-F1
#
_cell.length_a   1.000
_cell.length_b   1.000
_cell.length_c   1.000
_cell.angle_alpha   90.00
_cell.angle_beta   90.00
_cell.angle_gamma   90.00
#
_symmetry.space_group_name_H-M   'P 1'
#
loop_
_entity.id
_entity.type
_entity.pdbx_description
1 polymer ?
#
loop_
_entity_poly.entity_id
_entity_poly.type
_entity_poly.pdbx_seq_one_letter_code
_entity_poly.pdbx_strand_id
1 'polypeptide(L)'
;LKTRIDETSKYIKPAEKTMDFAFMFIPSEAIYYDLLINKVGAVQVNTRDLIEYAFRDKKVIIVSPTSFLAYLQTVLQGLRAMQIEESAKEIKINVEKLGKHILNYDELLKKLGKNISTSVNCYNDAYKEFEKIDKDVIKIAGGERQVEAFLIDRPKLD
;
A
#
# COMPACT_ATOMS: atom_id res chain seq x y z
N LEU A 1 18.94 42.18 -9.39
CA LEU A 1 18.12 40.95 -9.50
C LEU A 1 18.96 39.68 -9.57
N LYS A 2 19.87 39.55 -10.55
CA LYS A 2 20.78 38.39 -10.70
C LYS A 2 21.45 37.94 -9.39
N THR A 3 22.03 38.87 -8.63
CA THR A 3 22.64 38.58 -7.32
C THR A 3 21.67 37.93 -6.33
N ARG A 4 20.40 38.36 -6.30
CA ARG A 4 19.38 37.77 -5.42
C ARG A 4 19.01 36.36 -5.87
N ILE A 5 18.93 36.11 -7.17
CA ILE A 5 18.73 34.76 -7.73
C ILE A 5 19.89 33.84 -7.32
N ASP A 6 21.13 34.30 -7.47
CA ASP A 6 22.32 33.55 -7.06
C ASP A 6 22.31 33.25 -5.56
N GLU A 7 21.94 34.21 -4.72
CA GLU A 7 21.78 34.01 -3.27
C GLU A 7 20.69 32.96 -2.97
N THR A 8 19.52 33.06 -3.59
CA THR A 8 18.41 32.11 -3.39
C THR A 8 18.80 30.69 -3.81
N SER A 9 19.57 30.53 -4.89
CA SER A 9 20.00 29.21 -5.37
C SER A 9 20.85 28.43 -4.36
N LYS A 10 21.52 29.12 -3.42
CA LYS A 10 22.34 28.48 -2.36
C LYS A 10 21.52 27.66 -1.36
N TYR A 11 20.20 27.90 -1.29
CA TYR A 11 19.28 27.14 -0.43
C TYR A 11 18.76 25.86 -1.08
N ILE A 12 19.09 25.61 -2.35
CA ILE A 12 18.73 24.38 -3.06
C ILE A 12 19.80 23.34 -2.75
N LYS A 13 19.55 22.51 -1.74
CA LYS A 13 20.44 21.47 -1.24
C LYS A 13 19.73 20.12 -1.10
N PRO A 14 19.53 19.38 -2.20
CA PRO A 14 18.86 18.08 -2.16
C PRO A 14 19.53 17.07 -1.20
N ALA A 15 20.85 17.15 -1.03
CA ALA A 15 21.59 16.33 -0.06
C ALA A 15 21.18 16.60 1.41
N GLU A 16 20.71 17.81 1.72
CA GLU A 16 20.17 18.21 3.02
C GLU A 16 18.63 18.06 3.08
N LYS A 17 18.03 17.30 2.14
CA LYS A 17 16.58 17.04 2.04
C LYS A 17 15.72 18.29 1.70
N THR A 18 16.26 19.27 0.99
CA THR A 18 15.43 20.32 0.38
C THR A 18 14.82 19.84 -0.94
N MET A 19 13.84 20.58 -1.46
CA MET A 19 13.41 20.45 -2.85
C MET A 19 14.56 20.79 -3.82
N ASP A 20 14.43 20.39 -5.08
CA ASP A 20 15.39 20.66 -6.16
C ASP A 20 15.20 22.03 -6.81
N PHE A 21 14.30 22.85 -6.26
CA PHE A 21 14.05 24.23 -6.64
C PHE A 21 13.83 25.10 -5.39
N ALA A 22 13.90 26.43 -5.56
CA ALA A 22 13.59 27.40 -4.51
C ALA A 22 12.66 28.50 -5.04
N PHE A 23 11.81 29.03 -4.16
CA PHE A 23 11.00 30.22 -4.48
C PHE A 23 11.73 31.50 -4.10
N MET A 24 11.80 32.46 -5.01
CA MET A 24 12.21 33.84 -4.72
C MET A 24 10.98 34.73 -4.67
N PHE A 25 10.55 35.06 -3.46
CA PHE A 25 9.32 35.83 -3.22
C PHE A 25 9.54 37.33 -3.38
N ILE A 26 8.70 37.98 -4.20
CA ILE A 26 8.63 39.43 -4.38
C ILE A 26 7.31 39.93 -3.78
N PRO A 27 7.32 40.64 -2.64
CA PRO A 27 6.10 40.98 -1.90
C PRO A 27 5.11 41.89 -2.63
N SER A 28 5.58 42.68 -3.60
CA SER A 28 4.74 43.59 -4.37
C SER A 28 4.45 43.03 -5.75
N GLU A 29 3.17 42.79 -6.03
CA GLU A 29 2.71 42.34 -7.35
C GLU A 29 3.06 43.36 -8.45
N ALA A 30 2.97 44.67 -8.15
CA ALA A 30 3.33 45.73 -9.09
C ALA A 30 4.83 45.69 -9.46
N ILE A 31 5.70 45.45 -8.48
CA ILE A 31 7.16 45.31 -8.73
C ILE A 31 7.44 44.01 -9.49
N TYR A 32 6.73 42.92 -9.19
CA TYR A 32 6.86 41.68 -9.94
C TYR A 32 6.52 41.87 -11.43
N TYR A 33 5.40 42.53 -11.75
CA TYR A 33 5.05 42.85 -13.14
C TYR A 33 6.01 43.83 -13.79
N ASP A 34 6.47 44.84 -13.06
CA ASP A 34 7.49 45.77 -13.54
C ASP A 34 8.78 45.02 -13.93
N LEU A 35 9.21 44.05 -13.14
CA LEU A 35 10.35 43.18 -13.46
C LEU A 35 10.08 42.25 -14.66
N LEU A 36 8.85 41.82 -14.89
CA LEU A 36 8.51 41.01 -16.07
C LEU A 36 8.51 41.84 -17.37
N ILE A 37 8.10 43.09 -17.28
CA ILE A 37 7.78 43.94 -18.44
C ILE A 37 8.92 44.91 -18.77
N ASN A 38 9.55 45.51 -17.76
CA ASN A 38 10.53 46.56 -17.94
C ASN A 38 11.97 46.05 -17.91
N LYS A 39 12.79 46.61 -18.81
CA LYS A 39 14.24 46.53 -18.78
C LYS A 39 14.73 47.37 -17.62
N VAL A 40 15.24 46.75 -16.56
CA VAL A 40 15.81 47.47 -15.42
C VAL A 40 17.06 48.23 -15.88
N GLY A 41 16.95 49.55 -16.05
CA GLY A 41 18.00 50.59 -16.06
C GLY A 41 19.31 50.36 -16.86
N ALA A 42 19.65 51.33 -17.73
CA ALA A 42 20.95 51.69 -18.35
C ALA A 42 21.86 50.61 -19.01
N VAL A 43 21.76 49.33 -18.66
CA VAL A 43 22.52 48.22 -19.24
C VAL A 43 21.50 47.25 -19.82
N GLN A 44 21.59 47.03 -21.13
CA GLN A 44 20.68 46.20 -21.94
C GLN A 44 20.79 44.70 -21.59
N VAL A 45 20.43 44.29 -20.37
CA VAL A 45 20.20 42.88 -20.05
C VAL A 45 18.70 42.65 -20.20
N ASN A 46 18.28 41.83 -21.17
CA ASN A 46 16.87 41.50 -21.34
C ASN A 46 16.37 40.79 -20.09
N THR A 47 15.31 41.32 -19.47
CA THR A 47 14.75 40.74 -18.24
C THR A 47 14.20 39.33 -18.44
N ARG A 48 13.87 38.98 -19.69
CA ARG A 48 13.55 37.62 -20.13
C ARG A 48 14.70 36.64 -19.90
N ASP A 49 15.94 37.08 -20.14
CA ASP A 49 17.15 36.27 -19.93
C ASP A 49 17.39 36.02 -18.44
N LEU A 50 16.97 36.95 -17.56
CA LEU A 50 17.09 36.78 -16.11
C LEU A 50 16.07 35.81 -15.53
N ILE A 51 14.86 35.77 -16.09
CA ILE A 51 13.83 34.79 -15.69
C ILE A 51 14.23 33.40 -16.18
N GLU A 52 14.70 33.31 -17.42
CA GLU A 52 15.21 32.05 -17.97
C GLU A 52 16.43 31.55 -17.19
N TYR A 53 17.37 32.44 -16.86
CA TYR A 53 18.50 32.13 -15.97
C TYR A 53 18.05 31.64 -14.59
N ALA A 54 17.09 32.34 -13.96
CA ALA A 54 16.56 31.92 -12.67
C ALA A 54 15.98 30.50 -12.75
N PHE A 55 15.13 30.24 -13.74
CA PHE A 55 14.42 28.98 -13.84
C PHE A 55 15.30 27.82 -14.33
N ARG A 56 16.00 27.98 -15.45
CA ARG A 56 16.78 26.91 -16.09
C ARG A 56 18.12 26.68 -15.41
N ASP A 57 18.87 27.75 -15.17
CA ASP A 57 20.27 27.63 -14.73
C ASP A 57 20.39 27.55 -13.21
N LYS A 58 19.45 28.17 -12.49
CA LYS A 58 19.49 28.26 -11.02
C LYS A 58 18.36 27.54 -10.30
N LYS A 59 17.36 27.02 -11.02
CA LYS A 59 16.17 26.36 -10.44
C LYS A 59 15.47 27.22 -9.38
N VAL A 60 15.52 28.55 -9.57
CA VAL A 60 14.84 29.55 -8.75
C VAL A 60 13.58 29.99 -9.49
N ILE A 61 12.44 29.80 -8.84
CA ILE A 61 11.14 30.22 -9.35
C ILE A 61 10.79 31.56 -8.69
N ILE A 62 10.78 32.62 -9.48
CA ILE A 62 10.39 33.96 -9.01
C ILE A 62 8.87 33.98 -8.88
N VAL A 63 8.37 34.40 -7.72
CA VAL A 63 6.94 34.39 -7.41
C VAL A 63 6.51 35.70 -6.75
N SER A 64 5.30 36.12 -7.06
CA SER A 64 4.52 37.18 -6.42
C SER A 64 3.55 36.60 -5.38
N PRO A 65 2.82 37.40 -4.58
CA PRO A 65 1.79 36.90 -3.67
C PRO A 65 0.78 35.97 -4.36
N THR A 66 0.32 36.35 -5.56
CA THR A 66 -0.71 35.58 -6.28
C THR A 66 -0.14 34.27 -6.85
N SER A 67 1.01 34.35 -7.51
CA SER A 67 1.64 33.16 -8.11
C SER A 67 2.20 32.19 -7.07
N PHE A 68 2.72 32.70 -5.94
CA PHE A 68 3.20 31.87 -4.84
C PHE A 68 2.09 30.98 -4.27
N LEU A 69 0.89 31.53 -4.07
CA LEU A 69 -0.27 30.77 -3.62
C LEU A 69 -0.61 29.62 -4.58
N ALA A 70 -0.64 29.89 -5.89
CA ALA A 70 -0.94 28.88 -6.90
C ALA A 70 0.10 27.75 -6.90
N TYR A 71 1.39 28.10 -6.89
CA TYR A 71 2.47 27.10 -6.83
C TYR A 71 2.45 26.30 -5.54
N LEU A 72 2.22 26.94 -4.40
CA LEU A 72 2.14 26.26 -3.11
C LEU A 72 0.98 25.26 -3.09
N GLN A 73 -0.16 25.61 -3.69
CA GLN A 73 -1.30 24.71 -3.81
C GLN A 73 -0.96 23.47 -4.65
N THR A 74 -0.24 23.64 -5.77
CA THR A 74 0.24 22.51 -6.58
C THR A 74 1.23 21.64 -5.80
N VAL A 75 2.18 22.25 -5.07
CA VAL A 75 3.14 21.51 -4.22
C VAL A 75 2.41 20.71 -3.15
N LEU A 76 1.44 21.31 -2.46
CA LEU A 76 0.63 20.62 -1.45
C LEU A 76 -0.15 19.44 -2.04
N GLN A 77 -0.70 19.61 -3.24
CA GLN A 77 -1.38 18.52 -3.94
C GLN A 77 -0.41 17.39 -4.31
N GLY A 78 0.79 17.72 -4.80
CA GLY A 78 1.84 16.74 -5.10
C GLY A 78 2.27 15.96 -3.86
N LEU A 79 2.52 16.65 -2.74
CA LEU A 79 2.88 16.02 -1.47
C LEU A 79 1.78 15.10 -0.93
N ARG A 80 0.51 15.51 -1.01
CA ARG A 80 -0.62 14.64 -0.65
C ARG A 80 -0.70 13.40 -1.54
N ALA A 81 -0.47 13.55 -2.85
CA ALA A 81 -0.44 12.41 -3.77
C ALA A 81 0.69 11.43 -3.42
N MET A 82 1.89 11.93 -3.07
CA MET A 82 3.01 11.09 -2.63
C MET A 82 2.68 10.31 -1.34
N GLN A 83 2.05 10.96 -0.36
CA GLN A 83 1.62 10.28 0.87
C GLN A 83 0.59 9.17 0.58
N ILE A 84 -0.37 9.44 -0.30
CA ILE A 84 -1.36 8.45 -0.74
C ILE A 84 -0.68 7.28 -1.45
N GLU A 85 0.30 7.54 -2.31
CA GLU A 85 1.07 6.51 -3.00
C GLU A 85 1.82 5.60 -2.01
N GLU A 86 2.47 6.18 -0.99
CA GLU A 86 3.15 5.40 0.07
C GLU A 86 2.16 4.53 0.84
N SER A 87 1.02 5.07 1.27
CA SER A 87 -0.03 4.29 1.94
C SER A 87 -0.58 3.17 1.05
N ALA A 88 -0.77 3.42 -0.25
CA ALA A 88 -1.24 2.42 -1.20
C ALA A 88 -0.24 1.25 -1.36
N LYS A 89 1.07 1.54 -1.36
CA LYS A 89 2.12 0.50 -1.37
C LYS A 89 2.03 -0.38 -0.12
N GLU A 90 1.83 0.22 1.05
CA GLU A 90 1.67 -0.52 2.30
C GLU A 90 0.41 -1.39 2.29
N ILE A 91 -0.72 -0.85 1.85
CA ILE A 91 -1.98 -1.60 1.69
C ILE A 91 -1.77 -2.81 0.79
N LYS A 92 -1.10 -2.64 -0.36
CA LYS A 92 -0.81 -3.75 -1.29
C LYS A 92 -0.03 -4.87 -0.61
N ILE A 93 1.05 -4.54 0.11
CA ILE A 93 1.87 -5.54 0.83
C ILE A 93 1.03 -6.30 1.85
N ASN A 94 0.16 -5.59 2.59
CA ASN A 94 -0.68 -6.22 3.60
C ASN A 94 -1.76 -7.12 2.99
N VAL A 95 -2.34 -6.73 1.85
CA VAL A 95 -3.29 -7.57 1.10
C VAL A 95 -2.61 -8.84 0.57
N GLU A 96 -1.38 -8.73 0.05
CA GLU A 96 -0.60 -9.91 -0.39
C GLU A 96 -0.31 -10.87 0.77
N LYS A 97 0.08 -10.34 1.94
CA LYS A 97 0.27 -11.15 3.15
C LYS A 97 -1.03 -11.85 3.56
N LEU A 98 -2.15 -11.11 3.59
CA LEU A 98 -3.45 -11.66 3.92
C LEU A 98 -3.86 -12.79 2.96
N GLY A 99 -3.62 -12.62 1.65
CA GLY A 99 -3.86 -13.67 0.66
C GLY A 99 -3.10 -14.96 0.95
N LYS A 100 -1.81 -14.84 1.32
CA LYS A 100 -1.00 -16.01 1.75
C LYS A 100 -1.56 -16.67 3.01
N HIS A 101 -1.98 -15.87 4.00
CA HIS A 101 -2.60 -16.40 5.20
C HIS A 101 -3.88 -17.20 4.89
N ILE A 102 -4.76 -16.66 4.04
CA ILE A 102 -6.00 -17.34 3.65
C ILE A 102 -5.69 -18.70 2.99
N LEU A 103 -4.74 -18.75 2.05
CA LEU A 103 -4.35 -20.00 1.39
C LEU A 103 -3.78 -21.03 2.38
N ASN A 104 -2.92 -20.60 3.32
CA ASN A 104 -2.39 -21.49 4.35
C ASN A 104 -3.50 -22.05 5.24
N TYR A 105 -4.48 -21.23 5.61
CA TYR A 105 -5.62 -21.69 6.40
C TYR A 105 -6.53 -22.65 5.61
N ASP A 106 -6.75 -22.41 4.32
CA ASP A 106 -7.48 -23.33 3.44
C ASP A 106 -6.80 -24.71 3.40
N GLU A 107 -5.47 -24.76 3.27
CA GLU A 107 -4.73 -26.03 3.34
C GLU A 107 -4.88 -26.74 4.69
N LEU A 108 -4.84 -25.99 5.80
CA LEU A 108 -5.05 -26.54 7.14
C LEU A 108 -6.46 -27.12 7.28
N LEU A 109 -7.49 -26.42 6.81
CA LEU A 109 -8.87 -26.87 6.85
C LEU A 109 -9.10 -28.11 5.95
N LYS A 110 -8.48 -28.17 4.76
CA LYS A 110 -8.51 -29.36 3.90
C LYS A 110 -7.89 -30.58 4.59
N LYS A 111 -6.73 -30.41 5.23
CA LYS A 111 -6.07 -31.48 6.01
C LYS A 111 -6.95 -31.92 7.19
N LEU A 112 -7.56 -30.97 7.90
CA LEU A 112 -8.49 -31.27 8.99
C LEU A 112 -9.70 -32.07 8.50
N GLY A 113 -10.33 -31.65 7.40
CA GLY A 113 -11.45 -32.37 6.79
C GLY A 113 -11.10 -33.81 6.42
N LYS A 114 -9.90 -34.02 5.85
CA LYS A 114 -9.39 -35.38 5.56
C LYS A 114 -9.24 -36.21 6.83
N ASN A 115 -8.64 -35.65 7.89
CA ASN A 115 -8.45 -36.36 9.15
C ASN A 115 -9.78 -36.73 9.81
N ILE A 116 -10.78 -35.83 9.78
CA ILE A 116 -12.13 -36.12 10.28
C ILE A 116 -12.74 -37.29 9.50
N SER A 117 -12.63 -37.28 8.16
CA SER A 117 -13.12 -38.39 7.33
C SER A 117 -12.45 -39.71 7.69
N THR A 118 -11.13 -39.71 7.93
CA THR A 118 -10.40 -40.91 8.40
C THR A 118 -10.90 -41.37 9.76
N SER A 119 -11.08 -40.47 10.74
CA SER A 119 -11.58 -40.82 12.06
C SER A 119 -13.00 -41.41 12.01
N VAL A 120 -13.88 -40.85 11.18
CA VAL A 120 -15.24 -41.37 10.96
C VAL A 120 -15.20 -42.78 10.36
N ASN A 121 -14.27 -43.03 9.42
CA ASN A 121 -14.09 -44.38 8.87
C ASN A 121 -13.62 -45.38 9.93
N CYS A 122 -12.59 -45.04 10.69
CA CYS A 122 -12.10 -45.90 11.77
C CYS A 122 -13.19 -46.20 12.80
N TYR A 123 -13.98 -45.19 13.19
CA TYR A 123 -15.11 -45.38 14.10
C TYR A 123 -16.15 -46.37 13.53
N ASN A 124 -16.59 -46.13 12.29
CA ASN A 124 -17.59 -46.97 11.63
C ASN A 124 -17.11 -48.41 11.43
N ASP A 125 -15.86 -48.59 11.05
CA ASP A 125 -15.28 -49.93 10.84
C ASP A 125 -15.11 -50.66 12.17
N ALA A 126 -14.60 -49.99 13.22
CA ALA A 126 -14.47 -50.58 14.55
C ALA A 126 -15.83 -51.00 15.12
N TYR A 127 -16.89 -50.21 14.91
CA TYR A 127 -18.21 -50.54 15.45
C TYR A 127 -18.88 -51.69 14.69
N LYS A 128 -18.61 -51.84 13.39
CA LYS A 128 -19.01 -53.03 12.62
C LYS A 128 -18.27 -54.29 13.07
N GLU A 129 -16.97 -54.21 13.33
CA GLU A 129 -16.22 -55.36 13.88
C GLU A 129 -16.73 -55.74 15.28
N PHE A 130 -17.05 -54.75 16.12
CA PHE A 130 -17.64 -55.00 17.43
C PHE A 130 -19.01 -55.70 17.34
N GLU A 131 -19.85 -55.30 16.39
CA GLU A 131 -21.12 -55.98 16.10
C GLU A 131 -20.93 -57.44 15.65
N LYS A 132 -19.86 -57.75 14.90
CA LYS A 132 -19.53 -59.13 14.51
C LYS A 132 -19.14 -59.97 15.74
N ILE A 133 -18.38 -59.39 16.67
CA ILE A 133 -18.03 -60.07 17.93
C ILE A 133 -19.31 -60.46 18.68
N ASP A 134 -20.29 -59.57 18.80
CA ASP A 134 -21.59 -59.87 19.43
C ASP A 134 -22.29 -61.05 18.72
N LYS A 135 -22.32 -61.05 17.39
CA LYS A 135 -22.89 -62.15 16.59
C LYS A 135 -22.18 -63.48 16.84
N ASP A 136 -20.86 -63.48 16.97
CA ASP A 136 -20.08 -64.70 17.22
C ASP A 136 -20.27 -65.20 18.66
N VAL A 137 -20.38 -64.30 19.65
CA VAL A 137 -20.73 -64.66 21.04
C VAL A 137 -22.10 -65.33 21.11
N ILE A 138 -23.11 -64.80 20.42
CA ILE A 138 -24.45 -65.39 20.37
C ILE A 138 -24.43 -66.80 19.78
N LYS A 139 -23.66 -67.04 18.72
CA LYS A 139 -23.53 -68.37 18.10
C LYS A 139 -22.93 -69.42 19.04
N ILE A 140 -22.01 -69.01 19.94
CA ILE A 140 -21.27 -69.91 20.82
C ILE A 140 -22.02 -70.13 22.14
N ALA A 141 -22.45 -69.03 22.79
CA ALA A 141 -23.00 -69.06 24.15
C ALA A 141 -24.54 -69.09 24.20
N GLY A 142 -25.21 -68.82 23.08
CA GLY A 142 -26.65 -68.55 23.04
C GLY A 142 -26.99 -67.19 23.68
N GLY A 143 -28.18 -66.68 23.39
CA GLY A 143 -28.65 -65.38 23.91
C GLY A 143 -29.24 -64.46 22.85
N GLU A 144 -29.58 -63.24 23.25
CA GLU A 144 -30.12 -62.19 22.37
C GLU A 144 -29.04 -61.19 21.97
N ARG A 145 -29.24 -60.53 20.84
CA ARG A 145 -28.33 -59.52 20.31
C ARG A 145 -28.32 -58.28 21.18
N GLN A 146 -27.13 -57.83 21.59
CA GLN A 146 -26.98 -56.68 22.47
C GLN A 146 -26.33 -55.48 21.79
N VAL A 147 -25.67 -55.68 20.64
CA VAL A 147 -24.96 -54.62 19.92
C VAL A 147 -25.64 -54.32 18.58
N GLU A 148 -25.96 -53.04 18.38
CA GLU A 148 -26.40 -52.48 17.11
C GLU A 148 -25.42 -51.39 16.65
N ALA A 149 -24.93 -51.52 15.42
CA ALA A 149 -23.98 -50.56 14.86
C ALA A 149 -24.65 -49.22 14.55
N PHE A 150 -24.19 -48.18 15.24
CA PHE A 150 -24.51 -46.77 15.05
C PHE A 150 -23.43 -46.14 14.18
N LEU A 151 -23.75 -45.86 12.92
CA LEU A 151 -22.79 -45.32 11.97
C LEU A 151 -22.90 -43.80 11.91
N ILE A 152 -21.75 -43.14 11.78
CA ILE A 152 -21.65 -41.69 11.59
C ILE A 152 -21.51 -41.41 10.09
N ASP A 153 -22.27 -40.44 9.60
CA ASP A 153 -22.18 -39.97 8.23
C ASP A 153 -20.81 -39.35 7.93
N ARG A 154 -20.28 -39.65 6.76
CA ARG A 154 -19.02 -39.09 6.31
C ARG A 154 -19.18 -37.59 6.02
N PRO A 155 -18.15 -36.77 6.30
CA PRO A 155 -18.13 -35.38 5.86
C PRO A 155 -18.26 -35.33 4.33
N LYS A 156 -19.24 -34.58 3.82
CA LYS A 156 -19.34 -34.27 2.39
C LYS A 156 -18.34 -33.15 2.09
N LEU A 157 -17.21 -33.53 1.49
CA LEU A 157 -16.22 -32.61 0.96
C LEU A 157 -16.50 -32.48 -0.54
N ASP A 158 -17.44 -31.61 -0.91
CA ASP A 158 -17.61 -31.15 -2.30
C ASP A 158 -16.55 -30.07 -2.62
#